data_AF-A0A7Y5TWN7-F1
#
_entry.id   AF-A0A7Y5TWN7-F1
#
_cell.length_a   1.000
_cell.length_b   1.000
_cell.length_c   1.000
_cell.angle_alpha   90.00
_cell.angle_beta   90.00
_cell.angle_gamma   90.00
#
_symmetry.space_group_name_H-M   'P 1'
#
loop_
_entity.id
_entity.type
_entity.pdbx_description
1 polymer ?
#
loop_
_entity_poly.entity_id
_entity_poly.type
_entity_poly.pdbx_seq_one_letter_code
_entity_poly.pdbx_strand_id
1 'polypeptide(L)'
;MMMAHDSSHTPPSRLDDETVAAVRAALRTYLSRTPEPATLQHALVRMSSEARDRSILPEQLLVVLKDVWGTLPEVRAMTDSGEQVRLLQRVVTMCIKEYYSA
;
A
#
# COMPACT_ATOMS: atom_id res chain seq x y z
N MET A 1 -17.33 40.74 -11.03
CA MET A 1 -16.81 40.26 -9.74
C MET A 1 -16.69 38.75 -9.84
N MET A 2 -15.49 38.23 -10.07
CA MET A 2 -15.24 36.80 -10.28
C MET A 2 -14.42 36.32 -9.09
N MET A 3 -14.99 35.40 -8.31
CA MET A 3 -14.33 34.82 -7.15
C MET A 3 -13.16 33.96 -7.62
N ALA A 4 -11.97 34.24 -7.09
CA ALA A 4 -10.80 33.40 -7.22
C ALA A 4 -11.12 32.02 -6.65
N HIS A 5 -10.91 30.97 -7.43
CA HIS A 5 -10.89 29.61 -6.89
C HIS A 5 -9.56 29.42 -6.18
N ASP A 6 -9.58 29.66 -4.87
CA ASP A 6 -8.56 29.11 -3.98
C ASP A 6 -8.78 27.59 -3.92
N SER A 7 -8.12 26.87 -4.81
CA SER A 7 -8.09 25.41 -4.84
C SER A 7 -6.69 24.96 -4.43
N SER A 8 -6.29 25.29 -3.21
CA SER A 8 -5.02 24.87 -2.62
C SER A 8 -5.19 24.10 -1.31
N HIS A 9 -6.35 23.45 -1.10
CA HIS A 9 -6.48 22.37 -0.13
C HIS A 9 -6.26 21.03 -0.83
N THR A 10 -4.99 20.66 -1.04
CA THR A 10 -4.66 19.24 -1.23
C THR A 10 -5.02 18.55 0.09
N PRO A 11 -5.95 17.58 0.13
CA PRO A 11 -6.26 16.92 1.39
C PRO A 11 -4.97 16.22 1.89
N PRO A 12 -4.60 16.35 3.17
CA PRO A 12 -3.39 15.73 3.74
C PRO A 12 -3.41 14.19 3.75
N SER A 13 -4.39 13.57 3.09
CA SER A 13 -4.75 12.16 3.19
C SER A 13 -4.09 11.25 2.15
N ARG A 14 -3.00 11.69 1.51
CA ARG A 14 -2.29 10.88 0.52
C ARG A 14 -0.89 10.52 1.01
N LEU A 15 -0.52 9.25 0.84
CA LEU A 15 0.83 8.77 1.06
C LEU A 15 1.79 9.40 0.05
N ASP A 16 3.04 9.57 0.46
CA ASP A 16 4.13 10.02 -0.39
C ASP A 16 4.39 9.01 -1.50
N ASP A 17 4.69 9.54 -2.68
CA ASP A 17 4.97 8.73 -3.86
C ASP A 17 6.18 7.80 -3.63
N GLU A 18 7.15 8.23 -2.81
CA GLU A 18 8.29 7.40 -2.41
C GLU A 18 7.86 6.18 -1.58
N THR A 19 6.94 6.37 -0.62
CA THR A 19 6.40 5.28 0.19
C THR A 19 5.61 4.30 -0.67
N VAL A 20 4.78 4.80 -1.59
CA VAL A 20 4.05 3.97 -2.55
C VAL A 20 5.03 3.20 -3.45
N ALA A 21 6.12 3.84 -3.91
CA ALA A 21 7.15 3.19 -4.72
C ALA A 21 7.89 2.10 -3.94
N ALA A 22 8.23 2.34 -2.67
CA ALA A 22 8.89 1.36 -1.81
C ALA A 22 8.01 0.12 -1.57
N VAL A 23 6.72 0.31 -1.27
CA VAL A 23 5.75 -0.79 -1.12
C VAL A 23 5.60 -1.57 -2.42
N ARG A 24 5.49 -0.86 -3.56
CA ARG A 24 5.43 -1.50 -4.87
C ARG A 24 6.66 -2.37 -5.14
N ALA A 25 7.86 -1.86 -4.88
CA ALA A 25 9.10 -2.62 -5.07
C ALA A 25 9.16 -3.85 -4.15
N ALA A 26 8.81 -3.69 -2.87
CA ALA A 26 8.81 -4.79 -1.91
C ALA A 26 7.77 -5.88 -2.27
N LEU A 27 6.59 -5.49 -2.76
CA LEU A 27 5.58 -6.44 -3.26
C LEU A 27 6.08 -7.23 -4.47
N ARG A 28 6.81 -6.60 -5.39
CA ARG A 28 7.40 -7.30 -6.54
C ARG A 28 8.45 -8.32 -6.11
N THR A 29 9.30 -7.97 -5.15
CA THR A 29 10.25 -8.92 -4.54
C THR A 29 9.53 -10.06 -3.84
N TYR A 30 8.47 -9.75 -3.09
CA TYR A 30 7.64 -10.74 -2.40
C TYR A 30 6.95 -11.73 -3.34
N LEU A 31 6.54 -11.26 -4.53
CA LEU A 31 5.93 -12.08 -5.58
C LEU A 31 6.95 -12.83 -6.45
N SER A 32 8.24 -12.60 -6.25
CA SER A 32 9.31 -13.26 -6.99
C SER A 32 9.56 -14.68 -6.47
N ARG A 33 10.36 -15.47 -7.21
CA ARG A 33 10.72 -16.85 -6.84
C ARG A 33 11.48 -16.97 -5.51
N THR A 34 12.05 -15.88 -5.02
CA THR A 34 12.77 -15.82 -3.73
C THR A 34 12.14 -14.73 -2.88
N PRO A 35 10.99 -15.00 -2.25
CA PRO A 35 10.30 -14.01 -1.44
C PRO A 35 11.18 -13.61 -0.25
N GLU A 36 11.28 -12.30 0.00
CA GLU A 36 11.93 -11.75 1.18
C GLU A 36 10.86 -11.06 2.05
N PRO A 37 10.29 -11.77 3.05
CA PRO A 37 9.19 -11.24 3.86
C PRO A 37 9.58 -9.99 4.65
N ALA A 38 10.86 -9.88 5.05
CA ALA A 38 11.38 -8.75 5.81
C ALA A 38 11.28 -7.44 5.02
N THR A 39 11.64 -7.44 3.73
CA THR A 39 11.54 -6.24 2.89
C THR A 39 10.10 -5.74 2.78
N LEU A 40 9.14 -6.65 2.61
CA LEU A 40 7.73 -6.30 2.58
C LEU A 40 7.26 -5.76 3.93
N GLN A 41 7.63 -6.42 5.03
CA GLN A 41 7.27 -5.95 6.36
C GLN A 41 7.80 -4.53 6.62
N HIS A 42 9.07 -4.27 6.34
CA HIS A 42 9.67 -2.94 6.53
C HIS A 42 8.95 -1.86 5.69
N ALA A 43 8.59 -2.16 4.45
CA ALA A 43 7.83 -1.24 3.61
C ALA A 43 6.41 -0.99 4.17
N LEU A 44 5.74 -2.03 4.68
CA LEU A 44 4.41 -1.91 5.29
C LEU A 44 4.45 -1.14 6.62
N VAL A 45 5.52 -1.28 7.41
CA VAL A 45 5.74 -0.48 8.63
C VAL A 45 5.88 0.99 8.26
N ARG A 46 6.76 1.33 7.31
CA ARG A 46 6.93 2.72 6.83
C ARG A 46 5.61 3.31 6.34
N MET A 47 4.88 2.57 5.52
CA MET A 47 3.58 2.99 5.00
C MET A 47 2.54 3.20 6.11
N SER A 48 2.54 2.33 7.12
CA SER A 48 1.67 2.39 8.28
C SER A 48 1.97 3.59 9.18
N SER A 49 3.23 3.85 9.49
CA SER A 49 3.66 5.01 10.28
C SER A 49 3.26 6.30 9.59
N GLU A 50 3.54 6.43 8.28
CA GLU A 50 3.18 7.62 7.53
C GLU A 50 1.65 7.83 7.48
N ALA A 51 0.88 6.75 7.31
CA ALA A 51 -0.57 6.81 7.34
C ALA A 51 -1.09 7.36 8.67
N ARG A 52 -0.51 6.90 9.80
CA ARG A 52 -0.88 7.38 11.15
C ARG A 52 -0.52 8.84 11.34
N ASP A 53 0.69 9.24 10.96
CA ASP A 53 1.16 10.63 11.05
C ASP A 53 0.24 11.59 10.27
N ARG A 54 -0.32 11.10 9.16
CA ARG A 54 -1.24 11.84 8.28
C ARG A 54 -2.72 11.64 8.61
N SER A 55 -3.04 10.95 9.70
CA SER A 55 -4.42 10.62 10.09
C SER A 55 -5.23 9.91 8.99
N ILE A 56 -4.56 9.13 8.15
CA ILE A 56 -5.17 8.28 7.12
C ILE A 56 -5.77 7.06 7.82
N LEU A 57 -7.05 6.80 7.59
CA LEU A 57 -7.74 5.67 8.20
C LEU A 57 -7.19 4.33 7.70
N PRO A 58 -7.20 3.26 8.52
CA PRO A 58 -6.72 1.95 8.08
C PRO A 58 -7.48 1.43 6.86
N GLU A 59 -8.77 1.73 6.72
CA GLU A 59 -9.56 1.35 5.55
C GLU A 59 -9.07 2.07 4.27
N GLN A 60 -8.73 3.35 4.37
CA GLN A 60 -8.16 4.11 3.25
C GLN A 60 -6.78 3.57 2.86
N LEU A 61 -5.96 3.23 3.85
CA LEU A 61 -4.66 2.59 3.64
C LEU A 61 -4.79 1.25 2.90
N LEU A 62 -5.78 0.44 3.27
CA LEU A 62 -6.06 -0.84 2.61
C LEU A 62 -6.56 -0.67 1.16
N VAL A 63 -7.30 0.39 0.87
CA VAL A 63 -7.68 0.74 -0.52
C VAL A 63 -6.43 1.02 -1.33
N VAL A 64 -5.52 1.89 -0.83
CA VAL A 64 -4.27 2.21 -1.53
C VAL A 64 -3.41 0.97 -1.74
N LEU A 65 -3.28 0.11 -0.73
CA LEU A 65 -2.53 -1.15 -0.85
C LEU A 65 -3.11 -2.08 -1.92
N LYS A 66 -4.44 -2.21 -1.99
CA LYS A 66 -5.12 -3.03 -3.00
C LYS A 66 -4.96 -2.44 -4.41
N ASP A 67 -5.00 -1.12 -4.55
CA ASP A 67 -4.76 -0.45 -5.82
C ASP A 67 -3.31 -0.69 -6.30
N VAL A 68 -2.32 -0.55 -5.40
CA VAL A 68 -0.93 -0.88 -5.71
C VAL A 68 -0.81 -2.35 -6.14
N TRP A 69 -1.37 -3.28 -5.38
CA TRP A 69 -1.39 -4.71 -5.71
C TRP A 69 -1.98 -4.99 -7.10
N GLY A 70 -3.14 -4.39 -7.42
CA GLY A 70 -3.82 -4.58 -8.70
C GLY A 70 -3.09 -3.99 -9.91
N THR A 71 -2.12 -3.09 -9.69
CA THR A 71 -1.28 -2.53 -10.76
C THR A 71 -0.04 -3.38 -11.06
N LEU A 72 0.28 -4.39 -10.25
CA LEU A 72 1.47 -5.22 -10.45
C LEU A 72 1.28 -6.20 -11.61
N PRO A 73 2.21 -6.26 -12.59
CA PRO A 73 2.13 -7.23 -13.67
C PRO A 73 2.26 -8.67 -13.18
N GLU A 74 3.04 -8.90 -12.11
CA GLU A 74 3.22 -10.21 -11.48
C GLU A 74 1.87 -10.77 -10.99
N VAL A 75 1.04 -9.93 -10.37
CA VAL A 75 -0.30 -10.26 -9.91
C VAL A 75 -1.24 -10.56 -11.08
N ARG A 76 -1.15 -9.78 -12.17
CA ARG A 76 -1.99 -9.98 -13.37
C ARG A 76 -1.60 -11.22 -14.17
N ALA A 77 -0.34 -11.65 -14.06
CA ALA A 77 0.17 -12.85 -14.70
C ALA A 77 -0.18 -14.14 -13.92
N MET A 78 -0.64 -14.04 -12.67
CA MET A 78 -1.08 -15.20 -11.90
C MET A 78 -2.34 -15.81 -12.52
N THR A 79 -2.29 -17.11 -12.81
CA THR A 79 -3.43 -17.87 -13.35
C THR A 79 -4.28 -18.52 -12.27
N ASP A 80 -3.71 -18.78 -11.09
CA ASP A 80 -4.45 -19.27 -9.91
C ASP A 80 -5.02 -18.08 -9.12
N SER A 81 -6.32 -17.82 -9.32
CA SER A 81 -7.07 -16.78 -8.59
C SER A 81 -7.17 -17.07 -7.09
N GLY A 82 -7.16 -18.34 -6.69
CA GLY A 82 -7.15 -18.74 -5.28
C GLY A 82 -5.82 -18.38 -4.62
N GLU A 83 -4.70 -18.62 -5.30
CA GLU A 83 -3.37 -18.21 -4.82
C GLU A 83 -3.27 -16.69 -4.71
N GLN A 84 -3.74 -15.97 -5.73
CA GLN A 84 -3.76 -14.50 -5.73
C GLN A 84 -4.53 -13.94 -4.53
N VAL A 85 -5.71 -14.47 -4.23
CA VAL A 85 -6.52 -14.06 -3.07
C VAL A 85 -5.81 -14.38 -1.75
N ARG A 86 -5.22 -15.57 -1.62
CA ARG A 86 -4.47 -15.97 -0.41
C ARG A 86 -3.28 -15.05 -0.14
N LEU A 87 -2.52 -14.70 -1.17
CA LEU A 87 -1.38 -13.77 -1.03
C LEU A 87 -1.86 -12.38 -0.64
N LEU A 88 -2.88 -11.85 -1.32
CA LEU A 88 -3.45 -10.54 -0.98
C LEU A 88 -3.96 -10.50 0.47
N GLN A 89 -4.67 -11.53 0.93
CA GLN A 89 -5.14 -11.63 2.31
C GLN A 89 -3.98 -11.61 3.32
N ARG A 90 -2.87 -12.27 2.99
CA ARG A 90 -1.66 -12.27 3.83
C ARG A 90 -1.05 -10.87 3.91
N VAL A 91 -0.90 -10.17 2.78
CA VAL A 91 -0.36 -8.80 2.74
C VAL A 91 -1.28 -7.82 3.49
N VAL A 92 -2.60 -7.91 3.28
CA VAL A 92 -3.59 -7.11 4.02
C VAL A 92 -3.49 -7.34 5.52
N THR A 93 -3.40 -8.61 5.95
CA THR A 93 -3.27 -8.94 7.37
C THR A 93 -1.99 -8.36 7.97
N MET A 94 -0.86 -8.43 7.25
CA MET A 94 0.39 -7.81 7.68
C MET A 94 0.22 -6.29 7.80
N CYS A 95 -0.33 -5.63 6.78
CA CYS A 95 -0.56 -4.18 6.80
C CYS A 95 -1.43 -3.73 7.99
N ILE A 96 -2.50 -4.48 8.31
CA ILE A 96 -3.36 -4.18 9.47
C ILE A 96 -2.55 -4.29 10.76
N LYS A 97 -1.77 -5.37 10.92
CA LYS A 97 -0.94 -5.57 12.12
C LYS A 97 0.07 -4.45 12.29
N GLU A 98 0.77 -4.07 11.21
CA GLU A 98 1.75 -2.99 11.28
C GLU A 98 1.08 -1.64 11.57
N TYR A 99 -0.09 -1.34 10.98
CA TYR A 99 -0.83 -0.10 11.26
C TYR A 99 -1.24 0.08 12.72
N TYR A 100 -1.59 -1.00 13.42
CA TYR A 100 -1.93 -0.95 14.84
C TYR A 100 -0.71 -1.08 15.77
N SER A 101 0.46 -1.45 15.24
CA SER A 101 1.70 -1.58 16.01
C SER A 101 2.66 -0.39 15.86
N ALA A 102 2.43 0.45 14.84
CA ALA A 102 3.21 1.64 14.51
C ALA A 102 2.92 2.85 15.41
#